data_AF-A0A1U8HCN2-F1
#
_entry.id   AF-A0A1U8HCN2-F1
#
_cell.length_a   1.000
_cell.length_b   1.000
_cell.length_c   1.000
_cell.angle_alpha   90.00
_cell.angle_beta   90.00
_cell.angle_gamma   90.00
#
_symmetry.space_group_name_H-M   'P 1'
#
loop_
_entity.id
_entity.type
_entity.pdbx_description
1 polymer ?
#
loop_
_entity_poly.entity_id
_entity_poly.type
_entity_poly.pdbx_seq_one_letter_code
_entity_poly.pdbx_strand_id
1 'polypeptide(L)'
;MATIRVTENNSEQHHHSRMETISKAIKSIAFKKQQITREFEKGDQVEVASQEYGFIGSYYRATIVSSVGPYHYKVKYNTLLTDDKSAPLEEIVTAAEVRPVPPDQHETLSENGFCRYDMVDVFANDGWWFGFISGKVGQEYYVYFPTTGDNIAYPSHVLRFHQEWSNGQWIFLPRQGKDFRPALISISRNV
;
A
#
# COMPACT_ATOMS: atom_id res chain seq x y z
N MET A 1 46.64 13.93 0.31
CA MET A 1 45.84 12.74 -0.07
C MET A 1 45.08 12.25 1.15
N ALA A 2 43.78 12.56 1.26
CA ALA A 2 42.74 11.77 1.97
C ALA A 2 41.50 12.65 2.26
N THR A 3 40.48 12.57 1.40
CA THR A 3 39.15 13.17 1.67
C THR A 3 37.99 12.23 1.32
N ILE A 4 38.26 11.01 0.86
CA ILE A 4 37.24 10.16 0.23
C ILE A 4 36.44 9.31 1.25
N ARG A 5 37.00 8.99 2.43
CA ARG A 5 36.37 8.04 3.39
C ARG A 5 35.28 8.64 4.30
N VAL A 6 35.27 9.95 4.52
CA VAL A 6 34.34 10.60 5.47
C VAL A 6 32.97 10.87 4.83
N THR A 7 32.95 11.20 3.53
CA THR A 7 31.71 11.50 2.80
C THR A 7 30.90 10.26 2.46
N GLU A 8 31.55 9.17 2.06
CA GLU A 8 30.89 7.88 1.79
C GLU A 8 30.19 7.34 3.05
N ASN A 9 30.91 7.32 4.18
CA ASN A 9 30.34 6.88 5.47
C ASN A 9 29.13 7.72 5.90
N ASN A 10 29.16 9.04 5.69
CA ASN A 10 28.04 9.91 6.04
C ASN A 10 26.82 9.69 5.12
N SER A 11 27.05 9.42 3.83
CA SER A 11 25.97 9.15 2.86
C SER A 11 25.28 7.80 3.10
N GLU A 12 26.06 6.76 3.43
CA GLU A 12 25.54 5.42 3.75
C GLU A 12 24.82 5.43 5.11
N GLN A 13 25.38 6.10 6.11
CA GLN A 13 24.72 6.25 7.41
C GLN A 13 23.40 7.04 7.29
N HIS A 14 23.38 8.10 6.48
CA HIS A 14 22.16 8.85 6.18
C HIS A 14 21.15 8.00 5.39
N HIS A 15 21.59 7.20 4.42
CA HIS A 15 20.73 6.27 3.69
C HIS A 15 20.09 5.24 4.63
N HIS A 16 20.89 4.61 5.49
CA HIS A 16 20.43 3.62 6.46
C HIS A 16 19.40 4.24 7.42
N SER A 17 19.72 5.39 8.02
CA SER A 17 18.81 6.10 8.92
C SER A 17 17.47 6.48 8.25
N ARG A 18 17.51 6.86 6.96
CA ARG A 18 16.30 7.12 6.18
C ARG A 18 15.48 5.87 5.94
N MET A 19 16.11 4.76 5.55
CA MET A 19 15.42 3.48 5.38
C MET A 19 14.76 3.02 6.67
N GLU A 20 15.43 3.13 7.81
CA GLU A 20 14.86 2.80 9.12
C GLU A 20 13.63 3.65 9.44
N THR A 21 13.70 4.96 9.18
CA THR A 21 12.60 5.89 9.43
C THR A 21 11.37 5.55 8.60
N ILE A 22 11.56 5.31 7.30
CA ILE A 22 10.48 4.91 6.38
C ILE A 22 9.93 3.54 6.80
N SER A 23 10.81 2.61 7.16
CA SER A 23 10.41 1.27 7.62
C SER A 23 9.54 1.33 8.87
N LYS A 24 9.87 2.19 9.83
CA LYS A 24 9.06 2.42 11.03
C LYS A 24 7.69 3.00 10.69
N ALA A 25 7.63 3.97 9.77
CA ALA A 25 6.37 4.56 9.32
C ALA A 25 5.47 3.53 8.63
N ILE A 26 6.02 2.76 7.67
CA ILE A 26 5.29 1.72 6.96
C ILE A 26 4.77 0.65 7.92
N LYS A 27 5.59 0.17 8.85
CA LYS A 27 5.14 -0.75 9.89
C LYS A 27 3.98 -0.14 10.70
N SER A 28 4.14 1.08 11.19
CA SER A 28 3.07 1.75 11.96
C SER A 28 1.74 1.81 11.20
N ILE A 29 1.77 1.90 9.87
CA ILE A 29 0.60 1.97 9.01
C ILE A 29 0.05 0.57 8.70
N ALA A 30 0.91 -0.38 8.32
CA ALA A 30 0.50 -1.74 7.96
C ALA A 30 -0.15 -2.49 9.13
N PHE A 31 0.31 -2.24 10.36
CA PHE A 31 -0.25 -2.81 11.59
C PHE A 31 -1.45 -2.02 12.15
N LYS A 32 -1.84 -0.91 11.50
CA LYS A 32 -3.00 -0.11 11.92
C LYS A 32 -4.28 -0.73 11.40
N LYS A 33 -5.31 -0.75 12.25
CA LYS A 33 -6.69 -1.04 11.88
C LYS A 33 -7.34 0.13 11.12
N GLN A 34 -8.10 -0.18 10.09
CA GLN A 34 -8.88 0.80 9.33
C GLN A 34 -9.95 1.45 10.21
N GLN A 35 -10.19 2.74 9.98
CA GLN A 35 -11.25 3.46 10.66
C GLN A 35 -12.59 3.16 9.99
N ILE A 36 -13.55 2.74 10.80
CA ILE A 36 -14.94 2.57 10.36
C ILE A 36 -15.52 3.96 10.17
N THR A 37 -15.52 4.41 8.92
CA THR A 37 -15.89 5.78 8.50
C THR A 37 -17.18 5.78 7.67
N ARG A 38 -17.59 4.61 7.19
CA ARG A 38 -18.86 4.33 6.54
C ARG A 38 -19.18 2.85 6.67
N GLU A 39 -20.44 2.51 6.51
CA GLU A 39 -20.86 1.13 6.29
C GLU A 39 -20.76 0.81 4.79
N PHE A 40 -20.40 -0.42 4.47
CA PHE A 40 -20.40 -0.92 3.10
C PHE A 40 -21.64 -1.76 2.83
N GLU A 41 -22.16 -1.66 1.62
CA GLU A 41 -23.35 -2.37 1.17
C GLU A 41 -22.98 -3.55 0.25
N LYS A 42 -23.91 -4.48 0.08
CA LYS A 42 -23.73 -5.60 -0.86
C LYS A 42 -23.44 -5.07 -2.26
N GLY A 43 -22.36 -5.56 -2.86
CA GLY A 43 -21.89 -5.17 -4.19
C GLY A 43 -20.79 -4.10 -4.17
N ASP A 44 -20.56 -3.43 -3.05
CA ASP A 44 -19.45 -2.47 -2.93
C ASP A 44 -18.11 -3.14 -3.20
N GLN A 45 -17.29 -2.47 -4.01
CA GLN A 45 -15.90 -2.84 -4.22
C GLN A 45 -15.05 -2.25 -3.09
N VAL A 46 -14.20 -3.09 -2.50
CA VAL A 46 -13.34 -2.75 -1.36
C VAL A 46 -11.95 -3.34 -1.53
N GLU A 47 -11.02 -2.85 -0.72
CA GLU A 47 -9.76 -3.53 -0.42
C GLU A 47 -9.77 -4.04 1.02
N VAL A 48 -9.36 -5.29 1.23
CA VAL A 48 -9.19 -5.92 2.54
C VAL A 48 -7.72 -5.89 2.90
N ALA A 49 -7.37 -5.21 3.98
CA ALA A 49 -6.03 -5.15 4.55
C ALA A 49 -5.80 -6.35 5.47
N SER A 50 -4.93 -7.28 5.08
CA SER A 50 -4.68 -8.47 5.90
C SER A 50 -3.89 -8.12 7.16
N GLN A 51 -4.31 -8.70 8.28
CA GLN A 51 -3.62 -8.62 9.59
C GLN A 51 -2.97 -9.96 9.96
N GLU A 52 -3.01 -10.94 9.06
CA GLU A 52 -2.37 -12.24 9.26
C GLU A 52 -0.86 -12.13 9.09
N TYR A 53 -0.11 -12.81 9.96
CA TYR A 53 1.35 -12.84 9.87
C TYR A 53 1.82 -13.35 8.50
N GLY A 54 2.78 -12.65 7.90
CA GLY A 54 3.21 -12.92 6.52
C GLY A 54 2.41 -12.18 5.44
N PHE A 55 1.21 -11.70 5.76
CA PHE A 55 0.35 -10.90 4.86
C PHE A 55 0.16 -9.45 5.34
N ILE A 56 0.73 -9.07 6.48
CA ILE A 56 0.65 -7.70 7.00
C ILE A 56 1.27 -6.71 6.00
N GLY A 57 0.49 -5.70 5.62
CA GLY A 57 0.84 -4.74 4.58
C GLY A 57 0.35 -5.11 3.18
N SER A 58 -0.42 -6.19 3.05
CA SER A 58 -1.10 -6.54 1.80
C SER A 58 -2.56 -6.07 1.79
N TYR A 59 -3.05 -5.70 0.60
CA TYR A 59 -4.42 -5.32 0.33
C TYR A 59 -4.98 -6.13 -0.83
N TYR A 60 -6.09 -6.84 -0.59
CA TYR A 60 -6.73 -7.66 -1.60
C TYR A 60 -8.07 -7.05 -2.02
N ARG A 61 -8.27 -6.94 -3.34
CA ARG A 61 -9.52 -6.43 -3.87
C ARG A 61 -10.63 -7.45 -3.65
N ALA A 62 -11.76 -6.99 -3.13
CA ALA A 62 -12.91 -7.83 -2.86
C ALA A 62 -14.24 -7.11 -3.11
N THR A 63 -15.31 -7.89 -3.13
CA THR A 63 -16.69 -7.41 -3.21
C THR A 63 -17.43 -7.78 -1.93
N ILE A 64 -18.19 -6.85 -1.36
CA ILE A 64 -19.05 -7.13 -0.21
C ILE A 64 -20.21 -8.02 -0.65
N VAL A 65 -20.35 -9.19 0.00
CA VAL A 65 -21.43 -10.14 -0.24
C VAL A 65 -22.62 -9.86 0.69
N SER A 66 -22.33 -9.62 1.97
CA SER A 66 -23.33 -9.28 2.99
C SER A 66 -22.66 -8.73 4.26
N SER A 67 -23.39 -7.95 5.06
CA SER A 67 -23.02 -7.69 6.45
C SER A 67 -23.30 -8.92 7.32
N VAL A 68 -22.41 -9.17 8.28
CA VAL A 68 -22.53 -10.25 9.27
C VAL A 68 -22.48 -9.61 10.66
N GLY A 69 -23.59 -8.97 11.03
CA GLY A 69 -23.66 -8.14 12.23
C GLY A 69 -23.00 -6.76 12.05
N PRO A 70 -22.78 -6.01 13.15
CA PRO A 70 -22.43 -4.58 13.08
C PRO A 70 -20.99 -4.30 12.64
N TYR A 71 -20.08 -5.27 12.76
CA TYR A 71 -18.63 -5.05 12.58
C TYR A 71 -17.94 -6.09 11.71
N HIS A 72 -18.69 -6.90 10.95
CA HIS A 72 -18.12 -7.89 10.05
C HIS A 72 -18.82 -7.88 8.71
N TYR A 73 -18.06 -8.20 7.68
CA TYR A 73 -18.54 -8.38 6.32
C TYR A 73 -18.14 -9.75 5.82
N LYS A 74 -19.06 -10.40 5.12
CA LYS A 74 -18.70 -11.47 4.21
C LYS A 74 -18.22 -10.83 2.91
N VAL A 75 -16.99 -11.10 2.52
CA VAL A 75 -16.36 -10.61 1.30
C VAL A 75 -16.11 -11.76 0.34
N LYS A 76 -16.07 -11.45 -0.95
CA LYS A 76 -15.60 -12.34 -2.01
C LYS A 76 -14.41 -11.68 -2.69
N TYR A 77 -13.24 -12.29 -2.63
CA TYR A 77 -12.05 -11.75 -3.25
C TYR A 77 -12.12 -11.83 -4.77
N ASN A 78 -11.51 -10.86 -5.44
CA ASN A 78 -11.52 -10.78 -6.90
C ASN A 78 -10.41 -11.63 -7.53
N THR A 79 -9.31 -11.86 -6.79
CA THR A 79 -8.08 -12.50 -7.29
C THR A 79 -7.71 -13.76 -6.51
N LEU A 80 -8.13 -13.88 -5.25
CA LEU A 80 -7.89 -15.09 -4.44
C LEU A 80 -8.93 -16.17 -4.75
N LEU A 81 -8.46 -17.42 -4.86
CA LEU A 81 -9.28 -18.61 -5.08
C LEU A 81 -9.24 -19.52 -3.85
N THR A 82 -10.19 -20.44 -3.78
CA THR A 82 -10.15 -21.58 -2.85
C THR A 82 -8.92 -22.47 -3.10
N ASP A 83 -8.56 -23.30 -2.12
CA ASP A 83 -7.37 -24.19 -2.21
C ASP A 83 -7.40 -25.11 -3.44
N ASP A 84 -8.59 -25.60 -3.80
CA ASP A 84 -8.83 -26.43 -4.99
C ASP A 84 -8.96 -25.61 -6.29
N LYS A 85 -8.87 -24.28 -6.20
CA LYS A 85 -8.99 -23.30 -7.27
C LYS A 85 -10.32 -23.35 -8.03
N SER A 86 -11.36 -23.93 -7.42
CA SER A 86 -12.66 -24.11 -8.06
C SER A 86 -13.53 -22.86 -8.06
N ALA A 87 -13.32 -21.95 -7.11
CA ALA A 87 -14.09 -20.72 -6.97
C ALA A 87 -13.27 -19.57 -6.36
N PRO A 88 -13.72 -18.31 -6.50
CA PRO A 88 -13.20 -17.20 -5.72
C PRO A 88 -13.36 -17.45 -4.21
N LEU A 89 -12.35 -17.06 -3.44
CA LEU A 89 -12.35 -17.18 -1.98
C LEU A 89 -13.38 -16.23 -1.36
N GLU A 90 -14.19 -16.74 -0.43
CA GLU A 90 -15.09 -15.94 0.41
C GLU A 90 -14.72 -16.09 1.88
N GLU A 91 -14.65 -14.97 2.59
CA GLU A 91 -14.26 -14.93 4.01
C GLU A 91 -15.12 -13.93 4.79
N ILE A 92 -15.14 -14.10 6.12
CA ILE A 92 -15.70 -13.10 7.04
C ILE A 92 -14.54 -12.28 7.59
N VAL A 93 -14.55 -10.98 7.29
CA VAL A 93 -13.52 -10.03 7.71
C VAL A 93 -14.14 -8.98 8.64
N THR A 94 -13.33 -8.38 9.50
CA THR A 94 -13.78 -7.29 10.35
C THR A 94 -13.92 -6.00 9.56
N ALA A 95 -14.86 -5.12 9.93
CA ALA A 95 -15.01 -3.80 9.33
C ALA A 95 -13.73 -2.94 9.44
N ALA A 96 -12.86 -3.27 10.40
CA ALA A 96 -11.57 -2.62 10.61
C ALA A 96 -10.45 -3.13 9.70
N GLU A 97 -10.70 -4.13 8.87
CA GLU A 97 -9.79 -4.61 7.81
C GLU A 97 -10.21 -4.07 6.44
N VAL A 98 -11.41 -3.50 6.32
CA VAL A 98 -11.98 -3.09 5.03
C VAL A 98 -11.78 -1.58 4.81
N ARG A 99 -11.34 -1.21 3.61
CA ARG A 99 -11.33 0.17 3.11
C ARG A 99 -11.96 0.23 1.71
N PRO A 100 -12.38 1.40 1.22
CA PRO A 100 -12.81 1.54 -0.17
C PRO A 100 -11.68 1.16 -1.15
N VAL A 101 -11.99 1.05 -2.44
CA VAL A 101 -10.93 0.97 -3.46
C VAL A 101 -10.29 2.37 -3.63
N PRO A 102 -8.96 2.48 -3.66
CA PRO A 102 -8.28 3.75 -3.91
C PRO A 102 -8.60 4.28 -5.32
N PRO A 103 -8.66 5.61 -5.51
CA PRO A 103 -8.89 6.22 -6.80
C PRO A 103 -7.71 5.97 -7.73
N ASP A 104 -8.00 5.87 -9.03
CA ASP A 104 -6.96 5.62 -10.04
C ASP A 104 -5.92 6.73 -10.06
N GLN A 105 -4.65 6.34 -10.21
CA GLN A 105 -3.49 7.23 -10.13
C GLN A 105 -2.93 7.62 -11.49
N HIS A 106 -3.68 7.38 -12.58
CA HIS A 106 -3.24 7.70 -13.93
C HIS A 106 -2.87 9.19 -14.09
N GLU A 107 -3.43 10.08 -13.26
CA GLU A 107 -3.11 11.51 -13.24
C GLU A 107 -1.93 11.88 -12.31
N THR A 108 -1.59 11.04 -11.33
CA THR A 108 -0.54 11.29 -10.31
C THR A 108 0.81 10.68 -10.64
N LEU A 109 0.88 9.79 -11.63
CA LEU A 109 2.13 9.33 -12.21
C LEU A 109 2.78 10.51 -12.93
N SER A 110 3.59 11.27 -12.19
CA SER A 110 4.43 12.31 -12.75
C SER A 110 5.21 11.75 -13.94
N GLU A 111 5.41 12.56 -14.98
CA GLU A 111 6.21 12.24 -16.18
C GLU A 111 7.59 11.61 -15.87
N ASN A 112 8.05 11.69 -14.62
CA ASN A 112 9.35 11.22 -14.12
C ASN A 112 9.33 9.83 -13.43
N GLY A 113 8.19 9.15 -13.32
CA GLY A 113 8.07 7.84 -12.66
C GLY A 113 8.28 7.88 -11.13
N PHE A 114 8.65 6.74 -10.54
CA PHE A 114 8.92 6.63 -9.10
C PHE A 114 10.35 7.07 -8.74
N CYS A 115 10.52 7.63 -7.54
CA CYS A 115 11.78 8.04 -6.97
C CYS A 115 12.20 7.17 -5.78
N ARG A 116 13.49 7.14 -5.46
CA ARG A 116 13.99 6.51 -4.24
C ARG A 116 13.25 7.07 -3.03
N TYR A 117 12.82 6.17 -2.13
CA TYR A 117 12.03 6.43 -0.93
C TYR A 117 10.55 6.73 -1.15
N ASP A 118 10.05 6.73 -2.39
CA ASP A 118 8.60 6.77 -2.59
C ASP A 118 7.95 5.53 -1.97
N MET A 119 6.90 5.76 -1.20
CA MET A 119 6.03 4.74 -0.62
C MET A 119 5.07 4.25 -1.70
N VAL A 120 5.07 2.95 -1.95
CA VAL A 120 4.38 2.32 -3.08
C VAL A 120 3.68 1.06 -2.65
N ASP A 121 2.61 0.70 -3.36
CA ASP A 121 2.10 -0.66 -3.36
C ASP A 121 2.55 -1.38 -4.63
N VAL A 122 2.95 -2.64 -4.50
CA VAL A 122 3.29 -3.53 -5.61
C VAL A 122 2.19 -4.56 -5.79
N PHE A 123 1.69 -4.72 -7.01
CA PHE A 123 0.78 -5.83 -7.32
C PHE A 123 1.60 -7.13 -7.51
N ALA A 124 1.53 -8.03 -6.53
CA ALA A 124 2.20 -9.32 -6.51
C ALA A 124 1.40 -10.32 -5.68
N ASN A 125 1.49 -11.61 -6.01
CA ASN A 125 0.75 -12.68 -5.30
C ASN A 125 -0.73 -12.32 -5.09
N ASP A 126 -1.39 -11.89 -6.16
CA ASP A 126 -2.82 -11.58 -6.20
C ASP A 126 -3.28 -10.39 -5.32
N GLY A 127 -2.35 -9.63 -4.72
CA GLY A 127 -2.64 -8.47 -3.87
C GLY A 127 -1.69 -7.30 -4.06
N TRP A 128 -2.00 -6.18 -3.41
CA TRP A 128 -1.17 -4.97 -3.36
C TRP A 128 -0.32 -4.97 -2.09
N TRP A 129 1.00 -4.91 -2.21
CA TRP A 129 1.94 -5.01 -1.08
C TRP A 129 2.65 -3.70 -0.81
N PHE A 130 2.50 -3.20 0.42
CA PHE A 130 3.03 -1.91 0.83
C PHE A 130 4.53 -1.97 1.14
N GLY A 131 5.30 -1.20 0.39
CA GLY A 131 6.74 -1.03 0.58
C GLY A 131 7.22 0.36 0.17
N PHE A 132 8.53 0.49 -0.06
CA PHE A 132 9.10 1.70 -0.63
C PHE A 132 10.25 1.41 -1.59
N ILE A 133 10.48 2.34 -2.52
CA ILE A 133 11.58 2.25 -3.49
C ILE A 133 12.93 2.37 -2.76
N SER A 134 13.70 1.29 -2.67
CA SER A 134 15.05 1.29 -2.10
C SER A 134 16.10 1.73 -3.13
N GLY A 135 15.85 1.49 -4.42
CA GLY A 135 16.71 1.85 -5.53
C GLY A 135 16.09 1.56 -6.90
N LYS A 136 16.85 1.84 -7.96
CA LYS A 136 16.46 1.56 -9.36
C LYS A 136 17.69 1.08 -10.13
N VAL A 137 17.55 0.02 -10.91
CA VAL A 137 18.60 -0.49 -11.82
C VAL A 137 17.97 -0.71 -13.19
N GLY A 138 18.41 0.04 -14.20
CA GLY A 138 17.79 0.03 -15.51
C GLY A 138 16.33 0.49 -15.44
N GLN A 139 15.40 -0.39 -15.83
CA GLN A 139 13.94 -0.14 -15.79
C GLN A 139 13.28 -0.70 -14.53
N GLU A 140 13.99 -1.49 -13.74
CA GLU A 140 13.46 -2.18 -12.56
C GLU A 140 13.62 -1.32 -11.31
N TYR A 141 12.55 -1.26 -10.52
CA TYR A 141 12.48 -0.60 -9.23
C TYR A 141 12.64 -1.64 -8.13
N TYR A 142 13.64 -1.47 -7.27
CA TYR A 142 13.78 -2.29 -6.07
C TYR A 142 12.86 -1.75 -4.99
N VAL A 143 11.98 -2.61 -4.49
CA VAL A 143 11.03 -2.31 -3.41
C VAL A 143 11.43 -3.09 -2.18
N TYR A 144 11.67 -2.38 -1.09
CA TYR A 144 11.86 -2.98 0.23
C TYR A 144 10.51 -3.07 0.96
N PHE A 145 10.22 -4.24 1.54
CA PHE A 145 9.02 -4.52 2.31
C PHE A 145 9.38 -4.66 3.79
N PRO A 146 9.18 -3.62 4.62
CA PRO A 146 9.59 -3.66 6.02
C PRO A 146 8.93 -4.76 6.86
N THR A 147 7.74 -5.20 6.49
CA THR A 147 6.97 -6.22 7.23
C THR A 147 7.53 -7.62 7.06
N THR A 148 8.16 -7.93 5.91
CA THR A 148 8.78 -9.24 5.63
C THR A 148 10.32 -9.19 5.61
N GLY A 149 10.90 -8.01 5.37
CA GLY A 149 12.34 -7.80 5.20
C GLY A 149 12.84 -8.01 3.77
N ASP A 150 11.96 -8.27 2.81
CA ASP A 150 12.33 -8.54 1.43
C ASP A 150 12.71 -7.28 0.65
N ASN A 151 13.61 -7.42 -0.34
CA ASN A 151 13.95 -6.36 -1.29
C ASN A 151 13.94 -6.92 -2.72
N ILE A 152 12.89 -6.63 -3.48
CA ILE A 152 12.59 -7.31 -4.75
C ILE A 152 12.47 -6.28 -5.87
N ALA A 153 12.97 -6.63 -7.06
CA ALA A 153 12.88 -5.82 -8.27
C ALA A 153 11.53 -6.00 -8.96
N TYR A 154 10.89 -4.89 -9.34
CA TYR A 154 9.63 -4.86 -10.07
C TYR A 154 9.61 -3.82 -11.20
N PRO A 155 8.89 -4.09 -12.30
CA PRO A 155 8.69 -3.12 -13.36
C PRO A 155 7.68 -2.03 -12.93
N SER A 156 7.75 -0.85 -13.53
CA SER A 156 6.90 0.30 -13.17
C SER A 156 5.38 0.05 -13.26
N HIS A 157 4.92 -0.85 -14.13
CA HIS A 157 3.50 -1.05 -14.40
C HIS A 157 2.76 -1.86 -13.33
N VAL A 158 3.48 -2.54 -12.42
CA VAL A 158 2.88 -3.21 -11.26
C VAL A 158 2.94 -2.36 -10.00
N LEU A 159 3.42 -1.12 -10.10
CA LEU A 159 3.56 -0.20 -8.98
C LEU A 159 2.45 0.85 -9.01
N ARG A 160 1.96 1.21 -7.83
CA ARG A 160 1.17 2.43 -7.58
C ARG A 160 1.75 3.16 -6.38
N PHE A 161 1.57 4.46 -6.29
CA PHE A 161 1.84 5.17 -5.04
C PHE A 161 0.93 4.62 -3.94
N HIS A 162 1.47 4.51 -2.73
CA HIS A 162 0.65 4.10 -1.61
C HIS A 162 -0.31 5.24 -1.21
N GLN A 163 -1.58 4.90 -0.97
CA GLN A 163 -2.61 5.83 -0.54
C GLN A 163 -3.32 5.29 0.68
N GLU A 164 -3.53 6.16 1.67
CA GLU A 164 -4.17 5.79 2.91
C GLU A 164 -5.57 6.32 3.06
N TRP A 165 -6.43 5.45 3.56
CA TRP A 165 -7.79 5.79 3.94
C TRP A 165 -7.79 6.32 5.36
N SER A 166 -8.16 7.58 5.53
CA SER A 166 -8.17 8.24 6.83
C SER A 166 -9.32 9.24 6.89
N ASN A 167 -10.12 9.18 7.95
CA ASN A 167 -11.25 10.09 8.19
C ASN A 167 -12.19 10.27 6.98
N GLY A 168 -12.48 9.18 6.25
CA GLY A 168 -13.40 9.22 5.11
C GLY A 168 -12.78 9.76 3.81
N GLN A 169 -11.46 9.91 3.73
CA GLN A 169 -10.76 10.45 2.57
C GLN A 169 -9.50 9.67 2.23
N TRP A 170 -9.13 9.69 0.95
CA TRP A 170 -7.85 9.19 0.47
C TRP A 170 -6.77 10.25 0.58
N ILE A 171 -5.65 9.89 1.19
CA ILE A 171 -4.48 10.76 1.34
C ILE A 171 -3.23 10.09 0.79
N PHE A 172 -2.35 10.88 0.19
CA PHE A 172 -0.97 10.45 -0.04
C PHE A 172 -0.15 10.70 1.20
N LEU A 173 0.76 9.77 1.52
CA LEU A 173 1.77 10.03 2.54
C LEU A 173 2.78 11.05 2.02
N PRO A 174 3.25 11.99 2.86
CA PRO A 174 4.17 13.02 2.42
C PRO A 174 5.47 12.41 1.90
N ARG A 175 5.84 12.76 0.65
CA ARG A 175 7.22 12.59 0.18
C ARG A 175 8.08 13.53 1.02
N GLN A 176 8.82 13.01 2.01
CA GLN A 176 9.60 13.89 2.89
C GLN A 176 10.63 14.69 2.06
N GLY A 177 10.51 16.03 2.13
CA GLY A 177 11.25 17.00 1.32
C GLY A 177 10.40 18.10 0.65
N LYS A 178 9.06 18.02 0.71
CA LYS A 178 8.16 19.11 0.30
C LYS A 178 7.13 19.39 1.39
N ASP A 179 6.88 20.67 1.66
CA ASP A 179 5.94 21.14 2.68
C ASP A 179 4.54 20.53 2.52
N PHE A 180 3.90 20.31 3.67
CA PHE A 180 2.59 19.70 3.82
C PHE A 180 1.52 20.52 3.07
N ARG A 181 1.07 20.02 1.92
CA ARG A 181 -0.26 20.31 1.40
C ARG A 181 -0.96 18.97 1.21
N PRO A 182 -1.95 18.60 2.04
CA PRO A 182 -2.83 17.49 1.72
C PRO A 182 -3.48 17.85 0.38
N ALA A 183 -3.09 17.16 -0.69
CA ALA A 183 -3.88 17.19 -1.90
C ALA A 183 -5.13 16.37 -1.60
N LEU A 184 -6.24 17.06 -1.32
CA LEU A 184 -7.55 16.43 -1.22
C LEU A 184 -7.82 15.75 -2.55
N ILE A 185 -7.97 14.43 -2.55
CA ILE A 185 -8.41 13.71 -3.74
C ILE A 185 -9.94 13.82 -3.75
N SER A 186 -10.47 14.78 -4.50
CA SER A 186 -11.90 14.87 -4.72
C SER A 186 -12.35 13.72 -5.61
N ILE A 187 -13.21 12.86 -5.10
CA ILE A 187 -13.86 11.83 -5.91
C ILE A 187 -14.94 12.53 -6.73
N SER A 188 -14.72 12.71 -8.03
CA SER A 188 -15.83 12.96 -8.95
C SER A 188 -16.70 11.71 -8.99
N ARG A 189 -17.90 11.79 -8.44
CA ARG A 189 -18.92 10.77 -8.70
C ARG A 189 -19.26 10.87 -10.18
N ASN A 190 -18.80 9.93 -10.98
CA ASN A 190 -19.44 9.67 -12.26
C ASN A 190 -20.83 9.10 -11.93
N VAL A 191 -21.84 9.92 -12.18
CA VAL A 191 -23.27 9.58 -12.12
C VAL A 191 -23.63 8.79 -13.37
#